data_AF-A0A953PZF0-F1
#
_entry.id   AF-A0A953PZF0-F1
#
_cell.length_a   1.000
_cell.length_b   1.000
_cell.length_c   1.000
_cell.angle_alpha   90.00
_cell.angle_beta   90.00
_cell.angle_gamma   90.00
#
_symmetry.space_group_name_H-M   'P 1'
#
loop_
_entity.id
_entity.type
_entity.pdbx_description
1 polymer ?
#
loop_
_entity_poly.entity_id
_entity_poly.type
_entity_poly.pdbx_seq_one_letter_code
_entity_poly.pdbx_strand_id
1 'polypeptide(L)'
;MIQFPALVLAFCQITLSIGPPCQGLQSAKKRTYGFRPSLLTKEERARKSAEMDEFWKFAKQLGPTGVNCLSDMVKEEKDDTYFLFDGAALLYSLDKSEASTAVVRDAALRASLNEVEPSGYIRLVLDLSHHGADVGPLAVKYLTHSKVETYLPQHAMKLERLEGGVMLFGSMPAAQVDQHLSPLLSADKPEVRNTAAMLLAFNMTEESFKALKSPGVIESLTANTRKDMQDFTHYTPPKPLPAPKFSREEVLKFLRRIPHTTEEFKALEPEYIKYRAAQESKHGDATKKRDNKELAEQIRRDIEESEPFFGISGAKRFEESAIQTLTADDLNELREDRRKSITGASDEALYEYFAYTRIILGVINRLDLYKELRGH
;
A
#
# COMPACT_ATOMS: atom_id res chain seq x y z
N MET A 1 5.25 -77.67 -36.01
CA MET A 1 6.11 -76.80 -35.17
C MET A 1 6.76 -75.78 -36.10
N ILE A 2 6.25 -74.55 -36.12
CA ILE A 2 6.75 -73.46 -36.97
C ILE A 2 7.27 -72.38 -36.03
N GLN A 3 8.59 -72.23 -35.97
CA GLN A 3 9.26 -71.16 -35.22
C GLN A 3 9.35 -69.92 -36.10
N PHE A 4 8.74 -68.81 -35.67
CA PHE A 4 8.96 -67.49 -36.24
C PHE A 4 10.13 -66.80 -35.52
N PRO A 5 11.06 -66.14 -36.25
CA PRO A 5 12.13 -65.38 -35.62
C PRO A 5 11.58 -64.05 -35.10
N ALA A 6 11.85 -63.77 -33.82
CA ALA A 6 11.54 -62.50 -33.19
C ALA A 6 12.44 -61.39 -33.76
N LEU A 7 11.84 -60.48 -34.52
CA LEU A 7 12.48 -59.28 -35.03
C LEU A 7 12.60 -58.27 -33.88
N VAL A 8 13.78 -58.14 -33.28
CA VAL A 8 14.07 -57.13 -32.25
C VAL A 8 14.21 -55.77 -32.92
N LEU A 9 13.13 -54.99 -32.89
CA LEU A 9 13.13 -53.57 -33.27
C LEU A 9 13.89 -52.77 -32.20
N ALA A 10 15.16 -52.48 -32.47
CA ALA A 10 15.95 -51.53 -31.71
C ALA A 10 15.38 -50.11 -31.94
N PHE A 11 14.44 -49.70 -31.09
CA PHE A 11 14.04 -48.30 -30.98
C PHE A 11 15.22 -47.50 -30.43
N CYS A 12 15.94 -46.83 -31.34
CA CYS A 12 16.91 -45.82 -30.99
C CYS A 12 16.15 -44.65 -30.35
N GLN A 13 16.02 -44.66 -29.02
CA GLN A 13 15.53 -43.50 -28.28
C GLN A 13 16.57 -42.41 -28.38
N ILE A 14 16.42 -41.55 -29.41
CA ILE A 14 17.11 -40.28 -29.48
C ILE A 14 16.55 -39.46 -28.33
N THR A 15 17.24 -39.50 -27.18
CA THR A 15 17.05 -38.53 -26.11
C THR A 15 17.55 -37.20 -26.63
N LEU A 16 16.66 -36.45 -27.28
CA LEU A 16 16.84 -35.02 -27.48
C LEU A 16 17.05 -34.44 -26.09
N SER A 17 18.32 -34.20 -25.74
CA SER A 17 18.68 -33.46 -24.55
C SER A 17 18.20 -32.04 -24.76
N ILE A 18 16.95 -31.79 -24.38
CA ILE A 18 16.45 -30.45 -24.15
C ILE A 18 17.43 -29.88 -23.14
N GLY A 19 18.21 -28.87 -23.54
CA GLY A 19 19.14 -28.21 -22.63
C GLY A 19 18.42 -27.77 -21.35
N PRO A 20 19.16 -27.49 -20.26
CA PRO A 20 18.55 -27.14 -18.99
C PRO A 20 17.43 -26.10 -19.22
N PRO A 21 16.21 -26.32 -18.72
CA PRO A 21 15.02 -25.55 -19.11
C PRO A 21 15.16 -24.03 -18.94
N CYS A 22 16.13 -23.59 -18.12
CA CYS A 22 16.40 -22.17 -17.83
C CYS A 22 17.50 -21.53 -18.69
N GLN A 23 18.27 -22.29 -19.49
CA GLN A 23 19.43 -21.76 -20.21
C GLN A 23 19.05 -20.64 -21.21
N GLY A 24 17.90 -20.78 -21.87
CA GLY A 24 17.38 -19.75 -22.77
C GLY A 24 17.09 -18.45 -22.03
N LEU A 25 16.39 -18.53 -20.89
CA LEU A 25 16.00 -17.35 -20.11
C LEU A 25 17.22 -16.66 -19.46
N GLN A 26 18.17 -17.44 -18.96
CA GLN A 26 19.45 -16.93 -18.46
C GLN A 26 20.25 -16.20 -19.55
N SER A 27 20.28 -16.75 -20.76
CA SER A 27 20.94 -16.10 -21.90
C SER A 27 20.24 -14.81 -22.31
N ALA A 28 18.90 -14.78 -22.25
CA ALA A 28 18.12 -13.58 -22.51
C ALA A 28 18.42 -12.50 -21.45
N LYS A 29 18.41 -12.85 -20.16
CA LYS A 29 18.76 -11.91 -19.07
C LYS A 29 20.13 -11.27 -19.30
N LYS A 30 21.17 -12.07 -19.61
CA LYS A 30 22.54 -11.56 -19.83
C LYS A 30 22.63 -10.53 -20.97
N ARG A 31 21.74 -10.57 -21.96
CA ARG A 31 21.68 -9.58 -23.05
C ARG A 31 20.91 -8.33 -22.65
N THR A 32 19.83 -8.50 -21.89
CA THR A 32 18.89 -7.43 -21.55
C THR A 32 19.40 -6.57 -20.40
N TYR A 33 19.83 -7.20 -19.31
CA TYR A 33 20.19 -6.55 -18.03
C TYR A 33 21.71 -6.33 -17.89
N GLY A 34 22.17 -5.92 -16.71
CA GLY A 34 23.56 -5.53 -16.43
C GLY A 34 23.82 -4.02 -16.58
N PHE A 35 22.78 -3.20 -16.60
CA PHE A 35 22.87 -1.74 -16.74
C PHE A 35 22.30 -1.02 -15.52
N ARG A 36 22.61 0.28 -15.41
CA ARG A 36 22.08 1.16 -14.35
C ARG A 36 21.15 2.20 -14.98
N PRO A 37 19.82 2.12 -14.81
CA PRO A 37 18.88 3.04 -15.43
C PRO A 37 19.22 4.52 -15.21
N SER A 38 19.79 4.84 -14.04
CA SER A 38 20.23 6.20 -13.67
C SER A 38 21.33 6.78 -14.55
N LEU A 39 22.06 5.94 -15.29
CA LEU A 39 23.17 6.34 -16.16
C LEU A 39 22.80 6.42 -17.66
N LEU A 40 21.58 6.05 -18.02
CA LEU A 40 21.13 5.98 -19.40
C LEU A 40 20.48 7.29 -19.87
N THR A 41 20.68 7.65 -21.14
CA THR A 41 19.90 8.71 -21.79
C THR A 41 18.43 8.31 -21.95
N LYS A 42 17.58 9.23 -22.39
CA LYS A 42 16.16 8.91 -22.68
C LYS A 42 16.04 7.89 -23.80
N GLU A 43 16.84 8.03 -24.85
CA GLU A 43 16.86 7.15 -26.03
C GLU A 43 17.38 5.75 -25.65
N GLU A 44 18.42 5.67 -24.83
CA GLU A 44 18.95 4.41 -24.33
C GLU A 44 17.95 3.69 -23.42
N ARG A 45 17.26 4.41 -22.55
CA ARG A 45 16.17 3.86 -21.72
C ARG A 45 15.04 3.29 -22.57
N ALA A 46 14.62 4.00 -23.63
CA ALA A 46 13.59 3.50 -24.53
C ALA A 46 14.02 2.18 -25.22
N ARG A 47 15.26 2.11 -25.71
CA ARG A 47 15.81 0.88 -26.30
C ARG A 47 15.86 -0.27 -25.28
N LYS A 48 16.37 -0.01 -24.06
CA LYS A 48 16.45 -1.01 -23.00
C LYS A 48 15.07 -1.49 -22.52
N SER A 49 14.09 -0.60 -22.47
CA SER A 49 12.70 -0.97 -22.17
C SER A 49 12.16 -1.98 -23.19
N ALA A 50 12.41 -1.77 -24.49
CA ALA A 50 11.99 -2.74 -25.51
C ALA A 50 12.70 -4.09 -25.39
N GLU A 51 13.99 -4.11 -25.04
CA GLU A 51 14.72 -5.36 -24.75
C GLU A 51 14.18 -6.10 -23.52
N MET A 52 13.71 -5.36 -22.50
CA MET A 52 13.06 -5.91 -21.31
C MET A 52 11.69 -6.52 -21.65
N ASP A 53 10.88 -5.84 -22.47
CA ASP A 53 9.58 -6.35 -22.90
C ASP A 53 9.70 -7.72 -23.59
N GLU A 54 10.71 -7.90 -24.46
CA GLU A 54 10.98 -9.18 -25.10
C GLU A 54 11.43 -10.26 -24.09
N PHE A 55 12.24 -9.90 -23.09
CA PHE A 55 12.60 -10.81 -22.01
C PHE A 55 11.38 -11.22 -21.18
N TRP A 56 10.51 -10.28 -20.81
CA TRP A 56 9.28 -10.55 -20.06
C TRP A 56 8.32 -11.43 -20.83
N LYS A 57 8.13 -11.15 -22.12
CA LYS A 57 7.32 -11.97 -23.02
C LYS A 57 7.84 -13.39 -23.10
N PHE A 58 9.16 -13.55 -23.23
CA PHE A 58 9.78 -14.86 -23.26
C PHE A 58 9.59 -15.63 -21.95
N ALA A 59 9.78 -14.98 -20.80
CA ALA A 59 9.49 -15.58 -19.48
C ALA A 59 8.03 -16.05 -19.37
N LYS A 60 7.07 -15.21 -19.80
CA LYS A 60 5.63 -15.51 -19.81
C LYS A 60 5.30 -16.73 -20.68
N GLN A 61 5.90 -16.82 -21.87
CA GLN A 61 5.66 -17.92 -22.81
C GLN A 61 6.12 -19.29 -22.28
N LEU A 62 7.09 -19.32 -21.37
CA LEU A 62 7.56 -20.55 -20.73
C LEU A 62 6.60 -21.07 -19.64
N GLY A 63 5.55 -20.32 -19.27
CA GLY A 63 4.55 -20.75 -18.28
C GLY A 63 5.18 -21.11 -16.92
N PRO A 64 4.78 -22.24 -16.30
CA PRO A 64 5.34 -22.69 -15.03
C PRO A 64 6.87 -22.87 -15.04
N THR A 65 7.45 -23.28 -16.17
CA THR A 65 8.91 -23.37 -16.33
C THR A 65 9.57 -21.99 -16.22
N GLY A 66 8.95 -20.95 -16.80
CA GLY A 66 9.41 -19.58 -16.72
C GLY A 66 9.41 -19.05 -15.28
N VAL A 67 8.34 -19.34 -14.52
CA VAL A 67 8.24 -18.99 -13.09
C VAL A 67 9.39 -19.60 -12.29
N ASN A 68 9.61 -20.90 -12.42
CA ASN A 68 10.69 -21.59 -11.69
C ASN A 68 12.07 -21.02 -12.04
N CYS A 69 12.34 -20.89 -13.34
CA CYS A 69 13.62 -20.34 -13.80
C CYS A 69 13.84 -18.89 -13.34
N LEU A 70 12.81 -18.04 -13.40
CA LEU A 70 12.91 -16.66 -12.95
C LEU A 70 13.11 -16.58 -11.43
N SER A 71 12.39 -17.41 -10.66
CA SER A 71 12.57 -17.53 -9.21
C SER A 71 14.01 -17.84 -8.84
N ASP A 72 14.62 -18.84 -9.48
CA ASP A 72 16.00 -19.23 -9.22
C ASP A 72 16.99 -18.14 -9.66
N MET A 73 16.78 -17.53 -10.83
CA MET A 73 17.60 -16.41 -11.31
C MET A 73 17.57 -15.20 -10.36
N VAL A 74 16.42 -14.90 -9.77
CA VAL A 74 16.26 -13.80 -8.80
C VAL A 74 16.91 -14.13 -7.46
N LYS A 75 16.78 -15.38 -6.97
CA LYS A 75 17.48 -15.84 -5.76
C LYS A 75 19.00 -15.77 -5.91
N GLU A 76 19.53 -16.18 -7.06
CA GLU A 76 20.96 -16.29 -7.31
C GLU A 76 21.64 -14.96 -7.67
N GLU A 77 20.89 -13.97 -8.16
CA GLU A 77 21.45 -12.65 -8.51
C GLU A 77 22.03 -11.94 -7.29
N LYS A 78 23.21 -11.33 -7.42
CA LYS A 78 23.91 -10.60 -6.35
C LYS A 78 24.32 -9.19 -6.74
N ASP A 79 24.54 -8.96 -8.03
CA ASP A 79 25.22 -7.76 -8.55
C ASP A 79 24.23 -6.83 -9.26
N ASP A 80 23.30 -7.39 -10.03
CA ASP A 80 22.32 -6.62 -10.79
C ASP A 80 21.12 -6.22 -9.93
N THR A 81 21.29 -5.13 -9.19
CA THR A 81 20.25 -4.60 -8.30
C THR A 81 18.99 -4.12 -9.01
N TYR A 82 19.06 -3.82 -10.31
CA TYR A 82 17.89 -3.46 -11.10
C TYR A 82 17.10 -4.72 -11.49
N PHE A 83 17.79 -5.76 -11.98
CA PHE A 83 17.17 -7.06 -12.25
C PHE A 83 16.55 -7.68 -10.99
N LEU A 84 17.16 -7.50 -9.82
CA LEU A 84 16.57 -7.96 -8.55
C LEU A 84 15.17 -7.37 -8.33
N PHE A 85 14.94 -6.11 -8.66
CA PHE A 85 13.61 -5.50 -8.52
C PHE A 85 12.70 -5.87 -9.69
N ASP A 86 13.17 -5.69 -10.92
CA ASP A 86 12.37 -5.88 -12.12
C ASP A 86 11.96 -7.35 -12.33
N GLY A 87 12.93 -8.27 -12.18
CA GLY A 87 12.70 -9.71 -12.23
C GLY A 87 11.79 -10.20 -11.11
N ALA A 88 11.86 -9.58 -9.92
CA ALA A 88 10.94 -9.87 -8.83
C ALA A 88 9.52 -9.37 -9.13
N ALA A 89 9.37 -8.15 -9.63
CA ALA A 89 8.07 -7.63 -10.04
C ALA A 89 7.43 -8.48 -11.16
N LEU A 90 8.23 -8.92 -12.14
CA LEU A 90 7.79 -9.87 -13.16
C LEU A 90 7.38 -11.20 -12.51
N LEU A 91 8.21 -11.79 -11.66
CA LEU A 91 7.89 -13.05 -10.99
C LEU A 91 6.55 -12.96 -10.26
N TYR A 92 6.34 -11.88 -9.51
CA TYR A 92 5.10 -11.62 -8.79
C TYR A 92 3.88 -11.51 -9.71
N SER A 93 4.05 -10.92 -10.90
CA SER A 93 2.99 -10.85 -11.91
C SER A 93 2.61 -12.21 -12.52
N LEU A 94 3.51 -13.21 -12.45
CA LEU A 94 3.32 -14.55 -13.00
C LEU A 94 2.84 -15.56 -11.96
N ASP A 95 3.34 -15.42 -10.72
CA ASP A 95 3.03 -16.33 -9.63
C ASP A 95 2.98 -15.57 -8.30
N LYS A 96 1.82 -15.64 -7.66
CA LYS A 96 1.53 -15.05 -6.35
C LYS A 96 1.49 -16.10 -5.24
N SER A 97 2.04 -17.30 -5.47
CA SER A 97 2.23 -18.29 -4.43
C SER A 97 3.07 -17.74 -3.27
N GLU A 98 2.91 -18.31 -2.08
CA GLU A 98 3.69 -17.92 -0.89
C GLU A 98 5.21 -18.03 -1.15
N ALA A 99 5.64 -19.10 -1.84
CA ALA A 99 7.04 -19.33 -2.19
C ALA A 99 7.59 -18.24 -3.12
N SER A 100 6.88 -17.88 -4.19
CA SER A 100 7.31 -16.79 -5.08
C SER A 100 7.25 -15.44 -4.38
N THR A 101 6.21 -15.17 -3.59
CA THR A 101 6.07 -13.94 -2.80
C THR A 101 7.26 -13.72 -1.85
N ALA A 102 7.73 -14.77 -1.18
CA ALA A 102 8.94 -14.70 -0.34
C ALA A 102 10.19 -14.31 -1.15
N VAL A 103 10.38 -14.91 -2.33
CA VAL A 103 11.49 -14.59 -3.24
C VAL A 103 11.43 -13.15 -3.72
N VAL A 104 10.24 -12.67 -4.07
CA VAL A 104 9.99 -11.30 -4.52
C VAL A 104 10.33 -10.31 -3.42
N ARG A 105 9.84 -10.55 -2.19
CA ARG A 105 10.14 -9.71 -1.02
C ARG A 105 11.66 -9.65 -0.77
N ASP A 106 12.33 -10.80 -0.73
CA ASP A 106 13.75 -10.87 -0.42
C ASP A 106 14.62 -10.22 -1.52
N ALA A 107 14.20 -10.30 -2.78
CA ALA A 107 14.84 -9.62 -3.89
C ALA A 107 14.61 -8.09 -3.86
N ALA A 108 13.39 -7.64 -3.60
CA ALA A 108 13.08 -6.23 -3.41
C ALA A 108 13.85 -5.61 -2.23
N LEU A 109 14.13 -6.40 -1.18
CA LEU A 109 14.96 -5.99 -0.05
C LEU A 109 16.44 -5.83 -0.45
N ARG A 110 16.95 -6.64 -1.38
CA ARG A 110 18.33 -6.56 -1.89
C ARG A 110 18.53 -5.57 -3.04
N ALA A 111 17.48 -5.20 -3.77
CA ALA A 111 17.54 -4.22 -4.86
C ALA A 111 18.04 -2.84 -4.38
N SER A 112 18.50 -1.99 -5.29
CA SER A 112 18.95 -0.64 -4.94
C SER A 112 17.83 0.36 -5.22
N LEU A 113 17.39 1.11 -4.21
CA LEU A 113 16.41 2.19 -4.43
C LEU A 113 16.96 3.34 -5.28
N ASN A 114 18.28 3.41 -5.52
CA ASN A 114 18.86 4.36 -6.46
C ASN A 114 18.57 4.01 -7.92
N GLU A 115 18.25 2.74 -8.22
CA GLU A 115 17.98 2.24 -9.57
C GLU A 115 16.49 1.93 -9.79
N VAL A 116 15.66 2.08 -8.77
CA VAL A 116 14.23 1.76 -8.78
C VAL A 116 13.42 3.04 -8.63
N GLU A 117 12.41 3.23 -9.48
CA GLU A 117 11.48 4.35 -9.31
C GLU A 117 10.65 4.14 -8.02
N PRO A 118 10.60 5.12 -7.09
CA PRO A 118 9.93 4.90 -5.82
C PRO A 118 8.42 4.61 -5.96
N SER A 119 7.77 5.08 -7.02
CA SER A 119 6.35 4.77 -7.30
C SER A 119 6.14 3.27 -7.57
N GLY A 120 7.02 2.67 -8.38
CA GLY A 120 7.02 1.24 -8.66
C GLY A 120 7.35 0.42 -7.42
N TYR A 121 8.29 0.88 -6.60
CA TYR A 121 8.61 0.27 -5.32
C TYR A 121 7.39 0.25 -4.39
N ILE A 122 6.74 1.40 -4.19
CA ILE A 122 5.55 1.49 -3.33
C ILE A 122 4.46 0.53 -3.81
N ARG A 123 4.15 0.52 -5.11
CA ARG A 123 3.13 -0.39 -5.68
C ARG A 123 3.43 -1.85 -5.40
N LEU A 124 4.66 -2.31 -5.67
CA LEU A 124 5.04 -3.71 -5.41
C LEU A 124 4.90 -4.05 -3.92
N VAL A 125 5.34 -3.15 -3.03
CA VAL A 125 5.25 -3.40 -1.58
C VAL A 125 3.79 -3.43 -1.11
N LEU A 126 2.92 -2.57 -1.62
CA LEU A 126 1.49 -2.61 -1.33
C LEU A 126 0.84 -3.91 -1.81
N ASP A 127 1.16 -4.35 -3.03
CA ASP A 127 0.64 -5.61 -3.58
C ASP A 127 1.07 -6.80 -2.71
N LEU A 128 2.34 -6.85 -2.29
CA LEU A 128 2.85 -7.87 -1.36
C LEU A 128 2.09 -7.84 -0.03
N SER A 129 1.86 -6.65 0.53
CA SER A 129 1.12 -6.45 1.78
C SER A 129 -0.33 -6.96 1.68
N HIS A 130 -1.01 -6.70 0.56
CA HIS A 130 -2.38 -7.19 0.33
C HIS A 130 -2.46 -8.71 0.20
N HIS A 131 -1.37 -9.36 -0.22
CA HIS A 131 -1.27 -10.81 -0.30
C HIS A 131 -0.66 -11.43 0.97
N GLY A 132 -0.62 -10.66 2.07
CA GLY A 132 -0.26 -11.17 3.40
C GLY A 132 1.24 -11.29 3.66
N ALA A 133 2.11 -10.77 2.79
CA ALA A 133 3.53 -10.76 3.06
C ALA A 133 3.87 -9.76 4.18
N ASP A 134 4.83 -10.11 5.04
CA ASP A 134 5.48 -9.15 5.92
C ASP A 134 6.34 -8.20 5.10
N VAL A 135 5.88 -6.95 4.98
CA VAL A 135 6.54 -5.88 4.24
C VAL A 135 7.28 -4.88 5.12
N GLY A 136 7.31 -5.09 6.43
CA GLY A 136 7.97 -4.19 7.39
C GLY A 136 9.42 -3.87 7.03
N PRO A 137 10.28 -4.86 6.73
CA PRO A 137 11.65 -4.61 6.29
C PRO A 137 11.76 -3.76 5.01
N LEU A 138 10.81 -3.92 4.06
CA LEU A 138 10.76 -3.12 2.83
C LEU A 138 10.35 -1.68 3.12
N ALA A 139 9.35 -1.49 4.00
CA ALA A 139 8.92 -0.17 4.45
C ALA A 139 10.03 0.58 5.22
N VAL A 140 10.78 -0.11 6.09
CA VAL A 140 11.96 0.44 6.78
C VAL A 140 13.05 0.85 5.79
N LYS A 141 13.32 0.00 4.79
CA LYS A 141 14.28 0.32 3.73
C LYS A 141 13.88 1.57 2.94
N TYR A 142 12.60 1.71 2.57
CA TYR A 142 12.09 2.93 1.96
C TYR A 142 12.32 4.13 2.88
N LEU A 143 11.86 4.05 4.13
CA LEU A 143 11.90 5.16 5.07
C LEU A 143 13.33 5.69 5.34
N THR A 144 14.30 4.77 5.42
CA THR A 144 15.71 5.08 5.72
C THR A 144 16.52 5.54 4.50
N HIS A 145 15.96 5.43 3.30
CA HIS A 145 16.63 5.84 2.07
C HIS A 145 16.61 7.37 1.90
N SER A 146 17.72 7.91 1.39
CA SER A 146 17.94 9.36 1.28
C SER A 146 17.03 10.02 0.25
N LYS A 147 16.63 9.30 -0.80
CA LYS A 147 15.84 9.84 -1.91
C LYS A 147 14.65 8.92 -2.21
N VAL A 148 13.48 9.28 -1.70
CA VAL A 148 12.25 8.50 -1.88
C VAL A 148 11.06 9.29 -2.43
N GLU A 149 11.29 10.55 -2.74
CA GLU A 149 10.28 11.41 -3.36
C GLU A 149 9.92 10.87 -4.74
N THR A 150 8.62 10.83 -5.02
CA THR A 150 8.11 10.44 -6.34
C THR A 150 6.87 11.23 -6.70
N TYR A 151 6.59 11.30 -7.99
CA TYR A 151 5.38 11.89 -8.51
C TYR A 151 4.48 10.78 -9.03
N LEU A 152 3.20 10.82 -8.68
CA LEU A 152 2.17 9.94 -9.21
C LEU A 152 1.39 10.70 -10.29
N PRO A 153 1.71 10.50 -11.59
CA PRO A 153 1.10 11.29 -12.66
C PRO A 153 -0.42 11.12 -12.71
N GLN A 154 -0.94 9.94 -12.35
CA GLN A 154 -2.37 9.65 -12.37
C GLN A 154 -3.17 10.52 -11.40
N HIS A 155 -2.54 11.01 -10.32
CA HIS A 155 -3.17 11.79 -9.25
C HIS A 155 -2.63 13.22 -9.17
N ALA A 156 -1.75 13.60 -10.10
CA ALA A 156 -0.99 14.85 -10.05
C ALA A 156 -0.36 15.15 -8.67
N MET A 157 0.06 14.10 -7.95
CA MET A 157 0.46 14.18 -6.55
C MET A 157 1.95 13.87 -6.39
N LYS A 158 2.64 14.69 -5.60
CA LYS A 158 3.99 14.36 -5.12
C LYS A 158 3.86 13.59 -3.80
N LEU A 159 4.46 12.40 -3.74
CA LEU A 159 4.64 11.66 -2.49
C LEU A 159 6.03 11.99 -1.94
N GLU A 160 6.07 12.51 -0.73
CA GLU A 160 7.30 12.63 0.03
C GLU A 160 7.45 11.43 0.97
N ARG A 161 8.48 11.46 1.81
CA ARG A 161 8.80 10.34 2.70
C ARG A 161 7.65 10.00 3.65
N LEU A 162 6.91 11.00 4.14
CA LEU A 162 5.79 10.77 5.05
C LEU A 162 4.61 10.11 4.33
N GLU A 163 4.19 10.62 3.17
CA GLU A 163 3.05 10.06 2.45
C GLU A 163 3.35 8.65 1.93
N GLY A 164 4.56 8.43 1.39
CA GLY A 164 5.01 7.08 1.04
C GLY A 164 5.09 6.17 2.26
N GLY A 165 5.55 6.69 3.41
CA GLY A 165 5.52 5.98 4.69
C GLY A 165 4.11 5.62 5.15
N VAL A 166 3.14 6.53 5.00
CA VAL A 166 1.73 6.28 5.33
C VAL A 166 1.17 5.16 4.45
N MET A 167 1.47 5.15 3.16
CA MET A 167 1.04 4.05 2.29
C MET A 167 1.64 2.70 2.75
N LEU A 168 2.95 2.65 2.95
CA LEU A 168 3.63 1.38 3.26
C LEU A 168 3.35 0.86 4.68
N PHE A 169 3.41 1.73 5.69
CA PHE A 169 3.11 1.33 7.06
C PHE A 169 1.60 1.22 7.29
N GLY A 170 0.80 2.06 6.64
CA GLY A 170 -0.66 1.99 6.72
C GLY A 170 -1.25 0.72 6.13
N SER A 171 -0.58 0.02 5.21
CA SER A 171 -1.06 -1.26 4.66
C SER A 171 -0.81 -2.47 5.58
N MET A 172 -0.05 -2.30 6.67
CA MET A 172 0.34 -3.35 7.61
C MET A 172 -0.58 -3.44 8.83
N PRO A 173 -0.70 -4.62 9.48
CA PRO A 173 -1.32 -4.74 10.80
C PRO A 173 -0.65 -3.81 11.81
N ALA A 174 -1.45 -3.17 12.67
CA ALA A 174 -0.96 -2.13 13.58
C ALA A 174 0.20 -2.58 14.50
N ALA A 175 0.20 -3.83 14.95
CA ALA A 175 1.31 -4.39 15.75
C ALA A 175 2.63 -4.50 14.96
N GLN A 176 2.58 -4.81 13.66
CA GLN A 176 3.79 -4.82 12.82
C GLN A 176 4.33 -3.39 12.64
N VAL A 177 3.43 -2.41 12.49
CA VAL A 177 3.81 -0.99 12.42
C VAL A 177 4.59 -0.57 13.67
N ASP A 178 4.08 -0.91 14.86
CA ASP A 178 4.77 -0.63 16.13
C ASP A 178 6.15 -1.29 16.21
N GLN A 179 6.23 -2.57 15.82
CA GLN A 179 7.47 -3.36 15.82
C GLN A 179 8.55 -2.73 14.93
N HIS A 180 8.18 -2.27 13.74
CA HIS A 180 9.15 -1.77 12.76
C HIS A 180 9.50 -0.30 12.92
N LEU A 181 8.59 0.54 13.43
CA LEU A 181 8.84 1.98 13.59
C LEU A 181 9.49 2.35 14.91
N SER A 182 9.19 1.63 16.01
CA SER A 182 9.74 1.98 17.34
C SER A 182 11.27 2.06 17.36
N PRO A 183 12.03 1.12 16.74
CA PRO A 183 13.49 1.23 16.67
C PRO A 183 13.98 2.47 15.90
N LEU A 184 13.19 2.96 14.93
CA LEU A 184 13.56 4.10 14.10
C LEU A 184 13.40 5.45 14.82
N LEU A 185 12.77 5.48 16.00
CA LEU A 185 12.78 6.65 16.88
C LEU A 185 14.20 7.01 17.38
N SER A 186 15.15 6.09 17.28
CA SER A 186 16.57 6.32 17.61
C SER A 186 17.47 6.45 16.36
N ALA A 187 16.90 6.58 15.16
CA ALA A 187 17.69 6.71 13.94
C ALA A 187 18.53 8.00 13.95
N ASP A 188 19.79 7.93 13.49
CA ASP A 188 20.70 9.08 13.47
C ASP A 188 20.16 10.24 12.61
N LYS A 189 19.56 9.89 11.47
CA LYS A 189 19.00 10.82 10.50
C LYS A 189 17.69 11.44 11.02
N PRO A 190 17.64 12.77 11.25
CA PRO A 190 16.44 13.43 11.77
C PRO A 190 15.20 13.19 10.90
N GLU A 191 15.33 13.19 9.57
CA GLU A 191 14.21 12.95 8.66
C GLU A 191 13.60 11.55 8.82
N VAL A 192 14.40 10.53 9.13
CA VAL A 192 13.90 9.17 9.41
C VAL A 192 13.19 9.14 10.76
N ARG A 193 13.84 9.69 11.78
CA ARG A 193 13.32 9.73 13.15
C ARG A 193 12.00 10.50 13.27
N ASN A 194 11.94 11.68 12.65
CA ASN A 194 10.73 12.51 12.62
C ASN A 194 9.57 11.80 11.90
N THR A 195 9.84 11.21 10.72
CA THR A 195 8.78 10.50 9.99
C THR A 195 8.32 9.26 10.76
N ALA A 196 9.23 8.50 11.39
CA ALA A 196 8.84 7.36 12.24
C ALA A 196 7.92 7.77 13.40
N ALA A 197 8.20 8.90 14.05
CA ALA A 197 7.36 9.45 15.11
C ALA A 197 5.95 9.81 14.60
N MET A 198 5.85 10.51 13.46
CA MET A 198 4.55 10.83 12.83
C MET A 198 3.77 9.56 12.47
N LEU A 199 4.43 8.55 11.90
CA LEU A 199 3.78 7.30 11.50
C LEU A 199 3.29 6.49 12.71
N LEU A 200 4.04 6.46 13.82
CA LEU A 200 3.56 5.88 15.09
C LEU A 200 2.37 6.67 15.64
N ALA A 201 2.41 8.01 15.58
CA ALA A 201 1.28 8.82 16.01
C ALA A 201 0.02 8.55 15.17
N PHE A 202 0.18 8.26 13.87
CA PHE A 202 -0.93 7.82 13.02
C PHE A 202 -1.36 6.39 13.31
N ASN A 203 -0.48 5.50 13.77
CA ASN A 203 -0.86 4.12 14.10
C ASN A 203 -1.84 4.04 15.29
N MET A 204 -1.70 4.95 16.27
CA MET A 204 -2.67 5.17 17.37
C MET A 204 -2.96 3.93 18.22
N THR A 205 -1.96 3.09 18.47
CA THR A 205 -2.04 1.98 19.44
C THR A 205 -1.47 2.41 20.80
N GLU A 206 -1.77 1.64 21.85
CA GLU A 206 -1.14 1.84 23.16
C GLU A 206 0.40 1.80 23.07
N GLU A 207 0.94 0.83 22.33
CA GLU A 207 2.39 0.69 22.14
C GLU A 207 2.97 1.86 21.33
N SER A 208 2.25 2.42 20.36
CA SER A 208 2.64 3.66 19.70
C SER A 208 2.76 4.82 20.69
N PHE A 209 1.75 5.03 21.55
CA PHE A 209 1.79 6.11 22.55
C PHE A 209 2.93 5.90 23.55
N LYS A 210 3.16 4.67 23.99
CA LYS A 210 4.26 4.31 24.89
C LYS A 210 5.64 4.52 24.26
N ALA A 211 5.81 4.15 22.99
CA ALA A 211 7.02 4.43 22.23
C ALA A 211 7.29 5.94 22.13
N LEU A 212 6.26 6.74 21.81
CA LEU A 212 6.37 8.20 21.71
C LEU A 212 6.60 8.89 23.05
N LYS A 213 6.08 8.35 24.15
CA LYS A 213 6.30 8.87 25.51
C LYS A 213 7.66 8.48 26.10
N SER A 214 8.43 7.62 25.44
CA SER A 214 9.72 7.16 25.96
C SER A 214 10.68 8.35 26.16
N PRO A 215 11.48 8.35 27.25
CA PRO A 215 12.36 9.49 27.57
C PRO A 215 13.30 9.86 26.42
N GLY A 216 13.39 11.15 26.10
CA GLY A 216 14.29 11.66 25.07
C GLY A 216 13.74 11.62 23.64
N VAL A 217 12.65 10.88 23.39
CA VAL A 217 12.06 10.77 22.04
C VAL A 217 11.62 12.15 21.55
N ILE A 218 10.73 12.83 22.28
CA ILE A 218 10.16 14.14 21.90
C ILE A 218 11.25 15.23 21.80
N GLU A 219 12.26 15.19 22.68
CA GLU A 219 13.38 16.12 22.68
C GLU A 219 14.27 15.95 21.45
N SER A 220 14.42 14.72 20.97
CA SER A 220 15.25 14.40 19.79
C SER A 220 14.61 14.81 18.45
N LEU A 221 13.32 15.14 18.44
CA LEU A 221 12.59 15.55 17.23
C LEU A 221 12.91 17.00 16.85
N THR A 222 12.71 17.31 15.56
CA THR A 222 12.77 18.71 15.10
C THR A 222 11.65 19.55 15.71
N ALA A 223 11.80 20.87 15.73
CA ALA A 223 10.82 21.76 16.35
C ALA A 223 9.40 21.60 15.78
N ASN A 224 9.26 21.45 14.46
CA ASN A 224 7.96 21.25 13.82
C ASN A 224 7.34 19.91 14.21
N THR A 225 8.08 18.80 14.05
CA THR A 225 7.58 17.47 14.42
C THR A 225 7.29 17.37 15.91
N ARG A 226 8.08 18.01 16.77
CA ARG A 226 7.83 18.07 18.21
C ARG A 226 6.48 18.74 18.51
N LYS A 227 6.18 19.85 17.84
CA LYS A 227 4.90 20.54 17.98
C LYS A 227 3.75 19.63 17.54
N ASP A 228 3.87 19.01 16.36
CA ASP A 228 2.85 18.08 15.86
C ASP A 228 2.66 16.91 16.84
N MET A 229 3.75 16.35 17.38
CA MET A 229 3.68 15.27 18.38
C MET A 229 3.04 15.72 19.70
N GLN A 230 3.26 16.96 20.13
CA GLN A 230 2.57 17.50 21.30
C GLN A 230 1.07 17.56 21.05
N ASP A 231 0.63 18.01 19.88
CA ASP A 231 -0.80 18.07 19.53
C ASP A 231 -1.43 16.65 19.50
N PHE A 232 -0.68 15.63 19.06
CA PHE A 232 -1.16 14.23 19.04
C PHE A 232 -1.15 13.55 20.42
N THR A 233 -0.08 13.73 21.20
CA THR A 233 0.12 13.04 22.48
C THR A 233 -0.59 13.74 23.64
N HIS A 234 -1.02 14.99 23.46
CA HIS A 234 -1.83 15.69 24.44
C HIS A 234 -3.31 15.33 24.31
N TYR A 235 -3.98 15.20 25.44
CA TYR A 235 -5.42 15.05 25.51
C TYR A 235 -6.10 16.34 25.03
N THR A 236 -6.95 16.21 24.03
CA THR A 236 -7.85 17.29 23.62
C THR A 236 -9.26 16.91 24.02
N PRO A 237 -9.89 17.64 24.96
CA PRO A 237 -11.29 17.42 25.28
C PRO A 237 -12.13 17.48 24.00
N PRO A 238 -13.02 16.49 23.75
CA PRO A 238 -13.87 16.51 22.58
C PRO A 238 -14.74 17.78 22.62
N LYS A 239 -14.78 18.52 21.50
CA LYS A 239 -15.75 19.60 21.35
C LYS A 239 -17.16 19.00 21.38
N PRO A 240 -18.18 19.71 21.91
CA PRO A 240 -19.56 19.28 21.79
C PRO A 240 -19.89 19.04 20.31
N LEU A 241 -20.28 17.81 19.98
CA LEU A 241 -20.71 17.44 18.65
C LEU A 241 -22.24 17.51 18.57
N PRO A 242 -22.84 17.77 17.38
CA PRO A 242 -24.27 17.64 17.22
C PRO A 242 -24.70 16.19 17.45
N ALA A 243 -25.97 15.97 17.78
CA ALA A 243 -26.51 14.62 17.96
C ALA A 243 -26.12 13.70 16.79
N PRO A 244 -25.72 12.44 17.07
CA PRO A 244 -25.26 11.52 16.06
C PRO A 244 -26.37 11.29 15.03
N LYS A 245 -26.02 11.37 13.75
CA LYS A 245 -26.95 11.10 12.65
C LYS A 245 -27.19 9.60 12.47
N PHE A 246 -26.19 8.79 12.80
CA PHE A 246 -26.21 7.34 12.65
C PHE A 246 -25.98 6.67 14.00
N SER A 247 -26.68 5.56 14.26
CA SER A 247 -26.44 4.71 15.43
C SER A 247 -25.08 4.01 15.33
N ARG A 248 -24.63 3.39 16.43
CA ARG A 248 -23.40 2.57 16.42
C ARG A 248 -23.52 1.42 15.41
N GLU A 249 -24.67 0.76 15.38
CA GLU A 249 -24.95 -0.38 14.48
C GLU A 249 -24.94 0.06 13.02
N GLU A 250 -25.49 1.23 12.70
CA GLU A 250 -25.45 1.80 11.36
C GLU A 250 -24.03 2.17 10.94
N VAL A 251 -23.26 2.81 11.83
CA VAL A 251 -21.84 3.13 11.58
C VAL A 251 -21.06 1.87 11.24
N LEU A 252 -21.12 0.84 12.09
CA LEU A 252 -20.42 -0.43 11.85
C LEU A 252 -20.89 -1.12 10.57
N LYS A 253 -22.19 -1.07 10.28
CA LYS A 253 -22.74 -1.61 9.03
C LYS A 253 -22.15 -0.90 7.80
N PHE A 254 -22.00 0.42 7.84
CA PHE A 254 -21.43 1.17 6.73
C PHE A 254 -19.94 0.92 6.56
N LEU A 255 -19.16 0.89 7.66
CA LEU A 255 -17.72 0.57 7.60
C LEU A 255 -17.48 -0.78 6.93
N ARG A 256 -18.20 -1.83 7.36
CA ARG A 256 -18.10 -3.19 6.80
C ARG A 256 -18.52 -3.31 5.34
N ARG A 257 -19.27 -2.33 4.80
CA ARG A 257 -19.72 -2.33 3.39
C ARG A 257 -18.72 -1.64 2.47
N ILE A 258 -17.77 -0.87 3.00
CA ILE A 258 -16.81 -0.16 2.16
C ILE A 258 -15.93 -1.19 1.43
N PRO A 259 -15.84 -1.14 0.10
CA PRO A 259 -15.00 -2.06 -0.65
C PRO A 259 -13.52 -1.73 -0.43
N HIS A 260 -12.71 -2.77 -0.34
CA HIS A 260 -11.27 -2.70 -0.09
C HIS A 260 -10.44 -3.37 -1.19
N THR A 261 -11.09 -4.02 -2.16
CA THR A 261 -10.46 -4.69 -3.29
C THR A 261 -11.11 -4.26 -4.61
N THR A 262 -10.38 -4.39 -5.72
CA THR A 262 -10.93 -4.08 -7.05
C THR A 262 -12.17 -4.93 -7.35
N GLU A 263 -12.19 -6.16 -6.89
CA GLU A 263 -13.28 -7.12 -7.04
C GLU A 263 -14.52 -6.68 -6.26
N GLU A 264 -14.37 -6.24 -5.01
CA GLU A 264 -15.46 -5.70 -4.20
C GLU A 264 -16.01 -4.40 -4.80
N PHE A 265 -15.15 -3.51 -5.27
CA PHE A 265 -15.58 -2.28 -5.97
C PHE A 265 -16.43 -2.60 -7.20
N LYS A 266 -15.98 -3.54 -8.04
CA LYS A 266 -16.74 -3.99 -9.22
C LYS A 266 -18.06 -4.65 -8.84
N ALA A 267 -18.08 -5.43 -7.77
CA ALA A 267 -19.31 -6.07 -7.29
C ALA A 267 -20.37 -5.03 -6.85
N LEU A 268 -19.94 -3.89 -6.32
CA LEU A 268 -20.81 -2.79 -5.88
C LEU A 268 -21.15 -1.77 -6.97
N GLU A 269 -20.53 -1.87 -8.15
CA GLU A 269 -20.71 -0.90 -9.25
C GLU A 269 -22.19 -0.72 -9.67
N PRO A 270 -23.04 -1.77 -9.79
CA PRO A 270 -24.45 -1.58 -10.14
C PRO A 270 -25.25 -0.81 -9.08
N GLU A 271 -24.94 -1.02 -7.80
CA GLU A 271 -25.58 -0.29 -6.70
C GLU A 271 -25.09 1.16 -6.66
N TYR A 272 -23.82 1.39 -6.92
CA TYR A 272 -23.26 2.73 -7.01
C TYR A 272 -23.89 3.55 -8.13
N ILE A 273 -24.08 2.97 -9.31
CA ILE A 273 -24.73 3.66 -10.44
C ILE A 273 -26.13 4.13 -10.02
N LYS A 274 -26.89 3.29 -9.31
CA LYS A 274 -28.21 3.67 -8.77
C LYS A 274 -28.11 4.77 -7.73
N TYR A 275 -27.16 4.65 -6.79
CA TYR A 275 -26.90 5.67 -5.78
C TYR A 275 -26.57 7.03 -6.41
N ARG A 276 -25.64 7.06 -7.37
CA ARG A 276 -25.22 8.26 -8.09
C ARG A 276 -26.37 8.89 -8.87
N ALA A 277 -27.14 8.09 -9.61
CA ALA A 277 -28.31 8.57 -10.34
C ALA A 277 -29.36 9.20 -9.40
N ALA A 278 -29.56 8.62 -8.20
CA ALA A 278 -30.45 9.19 -7.20
C ALA A 278 -29.93 10.54 -6.67
N GLN A 279 -28.62 10.66 -6.42
CA GLN A 279 -28.03 11.93 -5.98
C GLN A 279 -28.08 12.99 -7.08
N GLU A 280 -27.73 12.66 -8.31
CA GLU A 280 -27.82 13.57 -9.47
C GLU A 280 -29.27 14.07 -9.68
N SER A 281 -30.27 13.21 -9.46
CA SER A 281 -31.68 13.59 -9.55
C SER A 281 -32.10 14.68 -8.54
N LYS A 282 -31.49 14.71 -7.34
CA LYS A 282 -31.77 15.73 -6.31
C LYS A 282 -31.24 17.12 -6.68
N HIS A 283 -30.17 17.18 -7.46
CA HIS A 283 -29.56 18.44 -7.87
C HIS A 283 -30.21 19.04 -9.12
N GLY A 284 -31.10 18.30 -9.78
CA GLY A 284 -31.75 18.70 -11.03
C GLY A 284 -30.77 18.81 -12.20
N ASP A 285 -31.28 19.22 -13.37
CA ASP A 285 -30.43 19.53 -14.53
C ASP A 285 -29.58 20.77 -14.20
N ALA A 286 -28.36 20.53 -13.69
CA ALA A 286 -27.39 21.54 -13.24
C ALA A 286 -26.97 22.53 -14.35
N THR A 287 -27.49 22.36 -15.56
CA THR A 287 -27.38 23.31 -16.68
C THR A 287 -28.25 24.57 -16.50
N LYS A 288 -29.22 24.59 -15.58
CA LYS A 288 -29.95 25.82 -15.24
C LYS A 288 -29.12 26.71 -14.32
N LYS A 289 -28.84 27.95 -14.76
CA LYS A 289 -28.04 29.04 -14.14
C LYS A 289 -28.34 29.31 -12.63
N ARG A 290 -28.08 28.36 -11.74
CA ARG A 290 -27.83 28.66 -10.32
C ARG A 290 -26.45 29.30 -10.23
N ASP A 291 -26.25 30.19 -9.25
CA ASP A 291 -24.90 30.63 -8.92
C ASP A 291 -24.07 29.37 -8.62
N ASN A 292 -22.97 29.18 -9.37
CA ASN A 292 -22.08 28.04 -9.23
C ASN A 292 -21.63 27.83 -7.77
N LYS A 293 -21.59 28.91 -6.97
CA LYS A 293 -21.24 28.84 -5.54
C LYS A 293 -22.33 28.21 -4.69
N GLU A 294 -23.60 28.61 -4.83
CA GLU A 294 -24.70 28.06 -4.03
C GLU A 294 -24.93 26.58 -4.34
N LEU A 295 -24.84 26.20 -5.61
CA LEU A 295 -24.95 24.80 -6.03
C LEU A 295 -23.79 23.95 -5.47
N ALA A 296 -22.55 24.44 -5.54
CA ALA A 296 -21.40 23.75 -4.96
C ALA A 296 -21.55 23.56 -3.44
N GLU A 297 -22.03 24.58 -2.73
CA GLU A 297 -22.31 24.50 -1.29
C GLU A 297 -23.43 23.52 -0.95
N GLN A 298 -24.48 23.47 -1.77
CA GLN A 298 -25.56 22.50 -1.59
C GLN A 298 -25.06 21.07 -1.83
N ILE A 299 -24.32 20.82 -2.92
CA ILE A 299 -23.72 19.51 -3.21
C ILE A 299 -22.80 19.08 -2.06
N ARG A 300 -21.98 20.00 -1.54
CA ARG A 300 -21.10 19.72 -0.39
C ARG A 300 -21.91 19.29 0.84
N ARG A 301 -22.97 20.04 1.20
CA ARG A 301 -23.86 19.66 2.32
C ARG A 301 -24.50 18.30 2.09
N ASP A 302 -25.01 18.04 0.89
CA ASP A 302 -25.66 16.78 0.57
C ASP A 302 -24.69 15.59 0.65
N ILE A 303 -23.43 15.78 0.25
CA ILE A 303 -22.35 14.79 0.44
C ILE A 303 -22.05 14.58 1.93
N GLU A 304 -21.80 15.67 2.68
CA GLU A 304 -21.51 15.62 4.12
C GLU A 304 -22.62 14.95 4.94
N GLU A 305 -23.87 15.06 4.48
CA GLU A 305 -25.05 14.48 5.10
C GLU A 305 -25.41 13.08 4.57
N SER A 306 -24.85 12.63 3.46
CA SER A 306 -25.21 11.33 2.86
C SER A 306 -24.61 10.13 3.61
N GLU A 307 -25.18 8.94 3.38
CA GLU A 307 -24.55 7.69 3.80
C GLU A 307 -23.27 7.49 2.98
N PRO A 308 -22.13 7.12 3.61
CA PRO A 308 -20.94 6.79 2.86
C PRO A 308 -21.20 5.53 2.00
N PHE A 309 -20.81 5.61 0.73
CA PHE A 309 -20.99 4.51 -0.23
C PHE A 309 -19.66 3.82 -0.56
N PHE A 310 -18.64 4.58 -0.98
CA PHE A 310 -17.32 4.05 -1.36
C PHE A 310 -16.17 4.45 -0.44
N GLY A 311 -16.45 5.29 0.54
CA GLY A 311 -15.47 5.80 1.48
C GLY A 311 -16.13 6.79 2.44
N ILE A 312 -15.41 7.11 3.50
CA ILE A 312 -15.82 8.02 4.56
C ILE A 312 -15.12 9.37 4.46
N SER A 313 -14.11 9.51 3.59
CA SER A 313 -13.48 10.81 3.33
C SER A 313 -14.50 11.84 2.85
N GLY A 314 -14.61 12.95 3.59
CA GLY A 314 -15.57 14.02 3.30
C GLY A 314 -16.99 13.77 3.85
N ALA A 315 -17.27 12.58 4.38
CA ALA A 315 -18.55 12.26 5.01
C ALA A 315 -18.61 12.75 6.46
N LYS A 316 -18.54 14.07 6.66
CA LYS A 316 -18.34 14.68 7.99
C LYS A 316 -19.38 14.26 9.04
N ARG A 317 -20.68 14.19 8.69
CA ARG A 317 -21.72 13.77 9.66
C ARG A 317 -21.59 12.30 10.01
N PHE A 318 -21.06 11.48 9.11
CA PHE A 318 -20.70 10.09 9.40
C PHE A 318 -19.52 10.04 10.37
N GLU A 319 -18.42 10.75 10.10
CA GLU A 319 -17.25 10.83 11.01
C GLU A 319 -17.67 11.26 12.43
N GLU A 320 -18.50 12.31 12.55
CA GLU A 320 -19.03 12.80 13.82
C GLU A 320 -19.92 11.79 14.55
N SER A 321 -20.72 11.02 13.81
CA SER A 321 -21.55 9.96 14.39
C SER A 321 -20.67 8.81 14.89
N ALA A 322 -19.71 8.38 14.08
CA ALA A 322 -18.76 7.33 14.43
C ALA A 322 -17.97 7.67 15.70
N ILE A 323 -17.44 8.90 15.79
CA ILE A 323 -16.73 9.38 16.98
C ILE A 323 -17.59 9.27 18.24
N GLN A 324 -18.88 9.65 18.15
CA GLN A 324 -19.79 9.69 19.29
C GLN A 324 -20.33 8.32 19.72
N THR A 325 -20.52 7.39 18.78
CA THR A 325 -21.26 6.14 19.03
C THR A 325 -20.38 4.91 19.17
N LEU A 326 -19.19 4.89 18.56
CA LEU A 326 -18.27 3.75 18.66
C LEU A 326 -17.70 3.62 20.08
N THR A 327 -17.11 2.47 20.38
CA THR A 327 -16.57 2.13 21.70
C THR A 327 -15.10 1.74 21.58
N ALA A 328 -14.42 1.50 22.70
CA ALA A 328 -13.04 1.02 22.69
C ALA A 328 -12.90 -0.33 21.94
N ASP A 329 -13.90 -1.21 22.04
CA ASP A 329 -13.90 -2.53 21.41
C ASP A 329 -13.92 -2.44 19.87
N ASP A 330 -14.44 -1.33 19.31
CA ASP A 330 -14.54 -1.12 17.87
C ASP A 330 -13.22 -0.64 17.25
N LEU A 331 -12.22 -0.24 18.05
CA LEU A 331 -10.97 0.34 17.55
C LEU A 331 -10.13 -0.64 16.72
N ASN A 332 -10.17 -1.93 17.04
CA ASN A 332 -9.42 -2.92 16.27
C ASN A 332 -10.01 -3.12 14.87
N GLU A 333 -11.34 -3.13 14.76
CA GLU A 333 -12.03 -3.17 13.47
C GLU A 333 -11.74 -1.90 12.66
N LEU A 334 -11.84 -0.71 13.27
CA LEU A 334 -11.50 0.55 12.61
C LEU A 334 -10.06 0.60 12.09
N ARG A 335 -9.08 0.10 12.87
CA ARG A 335 -7.67 0.06 12.43
C ARG A 335 -7.49 -0.89 11.26
N GLU A 336 -8.23 -2.00 11.24
CA GLU A 336 -8.20 -2.97 10.15
C GLU A 336 -8.86 -2.41 8.88
N ASP A 337 -9.98 -1.71 9.00
CA ASP A 337 -10.64 -1.06 7.85
C ASP A 337 -9.78 0.08 7.30
N ARG A 338 -9.14 0.86 8.18
CA ARG A 338 -8.12 1.85 7.78
C ARG A 338 -6.96 1.21 7.03
N ARG A 339 -6.49 0.06 7.48
CA ARG A 339 -5.39 -0.66 6.82
C ARG A 339 -5.79 -1.06 5.40
N LYS A 340 -6.99 -1.63 5.27
CA LYS A 340 -7.58 -2.04 4.00
C LYS A 340 -7.94 -0.87 3.08
N SER A 341 -8.10 0.35 3.61
CA SER A 341 -8.35 1.53 2.78
C SER A 341 -7.13 1.95 1.94
N ILE A 342 -5.93 1.49 2.29
CA ILE A 342 -4.75 1.64 1.43
C ILE A 342 -4.81 0.60 0.31
N THR A 343 -5.64 0.85 -0.70
CA THR A 343 -5.86 -0.06 -1.84
C THR A 343 -4.82 0.09 -2.94
N GLY A 344 -3.99 1.14 -2.88
CA GLY A 344 -2.94 1.41 -3.85
C GLY A 344 -2.25 2.74 -3.57
N ALA A 345 -1.34 3.11 -4.48
CA ALA A 345 -0.68 4.42 -4.43
C ALA A 345 -1.56 5.48 -5.11
N SER A 346 -2.49 6.06 -4.34
CA SER A 346 -3.40 7.12 -4.80
C SER A 346 -3.68 8.17 -3.71
N ASP A 347 -4.17 9.35 -4.10
CA ASP A 347 -4.60 10.37 -3.14
C ASP A 347 -5.91 9.98 -2.44
N GLU A 348 -6.82 9.29 -3.13
CA GLU A 348 -8.04 8.76 -2.50
C GLU A 348 -7.74 7.79 -1.35
N ALA A 349 -6.75 6.89 -1.53
CA ALA A 349 -6.32 5.97 -0.49
C ALA A 349 -5.78 6.72 0.75
N LEU A 350 -5.01 7.81 0.55
CA LEU A 350 -4.54 8.66 1.63
C LEU A 350 -5.67 9.40 2.33
N TYR A 351 -6.60 9.99 1.57
CA TYR A 351 -7.73 10.71 2.15
C TYR A 351 -8.60 9.79 3.01
N GLU A 352 -8.85 8.57 2.53
CA GLU A 352 -9.60 7.57 3.27
C GLU A 352 -8.85 7.14 4.54
N TYR A 353 -7.55 6.85 4.44
CA TYR A 353 -6.71 6.52 5.60
C TYR A 353 -6.75 7.61 6.67
N PHE A 354 -6.67 8.87 6.26
CA PHE A 354 -6.73 10.00 7.18
C PHE A 354 -8.13 10.21 7.76
N ALA A 355 -9.19 9.88 7.03
CA ALA A 355 -10.56 9.92 7.56
C ALA A 355 -10.75 8.90 8.69
N TYR A 356 -10.31 7.66 8.50
CA TYR A 356 -10.26 6.67 9.58
C TYR A 356 -9.40 7.12 10.76
N THR A 357 -8.22 7.69 10.47
CA THR A 357 -7.31 8.20 11.51
C THR A 357 -7.96 9.29 12.36
N ARG A 358 -8.75 10.19 11.77
CA ARG A 358 -9.55 11.19 12.51
C ARG A 358 -10.60 10.53 13.40
N ILE A 359 -11.33 9.53 12.90
CA ILE A 359 -12.33 8.80 13.69
C ILE A 359 -11.67 8.09 14.88
N ILE A 360 -10.59 7.35 14.65
CA ILE A 360 -9.84 6.62 15.70
C ILE A 360 -9.37 7.60 16.78
N LEU A 361 -8.74 8.72 16.39
CA LEU A 361 -8.30 9.74 17.34
C LEU A 361 -9.48 10.36 18.11
N GLY A 362 -10.58 10.65 17.42
CA GLY A 362 -11.78 11.19 18.04
C GLY A 362 -12.39 10.25 19.08
N VAL A 363 -12.44 8.94 18.79
CA VAL A 363 -12.88 7.91 19.74
C VAL A 363 -11.93 7.83 20.94
N ILE A 364 -10.61 7.80 20.71
CA ILE A 364 -9.58 7.81 21.77
C ILE A 364 -9.72 9.04 22.67
N ASN A 365 -9.94 10.22 22.10
CA ASN A 365 -10.13 11.47 22.84
C ASN A 365 -11.44 11.48 23.63
N ARG A 366 -12.56 11.08 23.03
CA ARG A 366 -13.85 11.08 23.72
C ARG A 366 -13.86 10.12 24.90
N LEU A 367 -13.23 8.96 24.76
CA LEU A 367 -13.18 7.92 25.77
C LEU A 367 -12.01 8.07 26.76
N ASP A 368 -11.18 9.11 26.61
CA ASP A 368 -9.98 9.34 27.44
C ASP A 368 -9.06 8.10 27.50
N LEU A 369 -8.88 7.41 26.37
CA LEU A 369 -8.05 6.21 26.31
C LEU A 369 -6.57 6.58 26.38
N TYR A 370 -5.79 5.67 26.96
CA TYR A 370 -4.33 5.80 27.16
C TYR A 370 -3.95 7.02 27.99
N LYS A 371 -4.79 7.40 28.96
CA LYS A 371 -4.63 8.58 29.82
C LYS A 371 -3.24 8.67 30.45
N GLU A 372 -2.73 7.55 30.94
CA GLU A 372 -1.40 7.42 31.54
C GLU A 372 -0.26 7.61 30.54
N LEU A 373 -0.52 7.54 29.24
CA LEU A 373 0.45 7.73 28.15
C LEU A 373 0.32 9.09 27.46
N ARG A 374 -0.64 9.91 27.87
CA ARG A 374 -0.94 11.21 27.25
C ARG A 374 -0.68 12.36 28.20
N GLY A 375 -0.41 13.54 27.64
CA GLY A 375 -0.37 14.78 28.43
C GLY A 375 -1.80 15.23 28.74
N HIS A 376 -2.09 15.69 29.96
CA HIS A 376 -3.40 16.17 30.40
C HIS A 376 -3.31 17.57 31.00
#